data_AF-A0A1T5ETH7-F1
#
_entry.id   AF-A0A1T5ETH7-F1
#
_cell.length_a   1.000
_cell.length_b   1.000
_cell.length_c   1.000
_cell.angle_alpha   90.00
_cell.angle_beta   90.00
_cell.angle_gamma   90.00
#
_symmetry.space_group_name_H-M   'P 1'
#
loop_
_entity.id
_entity.type
_entity.pdbx_description
1 polymer ?
#
loop_
_entity_poly.entity_id
_entity_poly.type
_entity_poly.pdbx_seq_one_letter_code
_entity_poly.pdbx_strand_id
1 'polypeptide(L)'
;MIRLQKHTKQNKTKEQRQESSANRYSVLYTLKGQYQHVGCSSEEEAQYVLGMLMTDGNRVPVGIYDSNTDSFEWEIIGQYFHSQDSISDQQERLHEVLTISRTLRRRDASWQPGYLQKPSFFA
;
A
#
# COMPACT_ATOMS: atom_id res chain seq x y z
N MET A 1 -33.45 48.23 20.82
CA MET A 1 -32.37 47.33 21.27
C MET A 1 -32.29 46.18 20.29
N ILE A 2 -31.19 46.07 19.52
CA ILE A 2 -31.02 45.07 18.44
C ILE A 2 -29.86 44.15 18.86
N ARG A 3 -30.09 42.84 18.94
CA ARG A 3 -29.04 41.82 19.11
C ARG A 3 -28.68 41.23 17.75
N LEU A 4 -27.51 41.59 17.22
CA LEU A 4 -26.88 40.86 16.11
C LEU A 4 -26.26 39.55 16.64
N GLN A 5 -26.73 38.41 16.14
CA GLN A 5 -26.05 37.13 16.32
C GLN A 5 -24.88 37.05 15.35
N LYS A 6 -23.66 37.03 15.88
CA LYS A 6 -22.43 36.79 15.11
C LYS A 6 -22.33 35.31 14.80
N HIS A 7 -22.52 34.93 13.53
CA HIS A 7 -22.15 33.61 13.05
C HIS A 7 -20.62 33.49 13.01
N THR A 8 -20.04 32.77 13.95
CA THR A 8 -18.64 32.35 13.92
C THR A 8 -18.47 31.24 12.89
N LYS A 9 -17.95 31.59 11.71
CA LYS A 9 -17.34 30.63 10.77
C LYS A 9 -16.10 30.04 11.45
N GLN A 10 -16.23 28.87 12.05
CA GLN A 10 -15.08 28.09 12.48
C GLN A 10 -14.46 27.40 11.27
N ASN A 11 -13.39 28.01 10.75
CA ASN A 11 -12.37 27.29 10.01
C ASN A 11 -11.79 26.22 10.95
N LYS A 12 -12.05 24.95 10.65
CA LYS A 12 -11.29 23.83 11.20
C LYS A 12 -10.72 23.00 10.06
N THR A 13 -9.76 23.62 9.39
CA THR A 13 -8.72 22.98 8.58
C THR A 13 -7.99 21.96 9.45
N LYS A 14 -8.43 20.67 9.48
CA LYS A 14 -7.67 19.49 9.97
C LYS A 14 -8.51 18.19 10.00
N GLU A 15 -9.19 17.84 8.92
CA GLU A 15 -9.76 16.48 8.75
C GLU A 15 -9.46 15.88 7.37
N GLN A 16 -8.37 16.31 6.73
CA GLN A 16 -7.62 15.43 5.83
C GLN A 16 -6.59 14.65 6.66
N ARG A 17 -7.05 13.92 7.69
CA ARG A 17 -6.41 12.63 7.95
C ARG A 17 -6.86 11.81 6.76
N GLN A 18 -5.97 11.64 5.79
CA GLN A 18 -6.13 10.66 4.73
C GLN A 18 -6.80 9.45 5.37
N GLU A 19 -8.00 9.12 4.90
CA GLU A 19 -8.65 7.86 5.21
C GLU A 19 -7.55 6.81 5.09
N SER A 20 -7.09 6.26 6.21
CA SER A 20 -6.34 5.02 6.16
C SER A 20 -7.38 4.08 5.57
N SER A 21 -7.30 3.88 4.25
CA SER A 21 -8.09 2.91 3.52
C SER A 21 -8.17 1.69 4.41
N ALA A 22 -9.36 1.11 4.58
CA ALA A 22 -9.63 -0.01 5.50
C ALA A 22 -8.54 -1.11 5.52
N ASN A 23 -7.74 -1.18 4.45
CA ASN A 23 -6.56 -1.99 4.30
C ASN A 23 -5.26 -1.21 4.62
N ARG A 24 -4.74 -1.30 5.84
CA ARG A 24 -3.42 -0.72 6.25
C ARG A 24 -2.24 -1.43 5.57
N TYR A 25 -2.33 -2.74 5.43
CA TYR A 25 -1.26 -3.59 4.91
C TYR A 25 -1.50 -3.89 3.44
N SER A 26 -0.43 -4.18 2.72
CA SER A 26 -0.47 -4.68 1.33
C SER A 26 0.49 -5.85 1.18
N VAL A 27 -0.05 -7.03 0.89
CA VAL A 27 0.77 -8.21 0.58
C VAL A 27 1.18 -8.15 -0.88
N LEU A 28 2.47 -8.02 -1.13
CA LEU A 28 3.04 -7.90 -2.47
C LEU A 28 3.47 -9.26 -3.01
N TYR A 29 3.15 -9.51 -4.28
CA TYR A 29 3.54 -10.72 -5.01
C TYR A 29 3.74 -10.41 -6.48
N THR A 30 4.39 -11.32 -7.20
CA THR A 30 4.43 -11.28 -8.66
C THR A 30 3.59 -12.39 -9.25
N LEU A 31 2.88 -12.06 -10.34
CA LEU A 31 2.16 -13.01 -11.17
C LEU A 31 2.55 -12.75 -12.62
N LYS A 32 3.12 -13.75 -13.30
CA LYS A 32 3.62 -13.62 -14.69
C LYS A 32 4.60 -12.45 -14.85
N GLY A 33 5.48 -12.24 -13.86
CA GLY A 33 6.50 -11.18 -13.88
C GLY A 33 5.96 -9.76 -13.61
N GLN A 34 4.69 -9.61 -13.25
CA GLN A 34 4.11 -8.31 -12.90
C GLN A 34 3.79 -8.24 -11.41
N TYR A 35 4.13 -7.11 -10.78
CA TYR A 35 3.79 -6.84 -9.39
C TYR A 35 2.29 -6.64 -9.20
N GLN A 36 1.76 -7.32 -8.21
CA GLN A 36 0.40 -7.20 -7.73
C GLN A 36 0.38 -7.16 -6.22
N HIS A 37 -0.72 -6.67 -5.65
CA HIS A 37 -0.88 -6.63 -4.20
C HIS A 37 -2.30 -7.04 -3.80
N VAL A 38 -2.43 -7.51 -2.56
CA VAL A 38 -3.70 -7.69 -1.86
C VAL A 38 -3.70 -6.76 -0.66
N GLY A 39 -4.70 -5.88 -0.57
CA GLY A 39 -4.87 -5.03 0.61
C GLY A 39 -5.44 -5.82 1.78
N CYS A 40 -4.86 -5.67 2.96
CA CYS A 40 -5.28 -6.32 4.20
C CYS A 40 -5.49 -5.29 5.31
N SER A 41 -6.48 -5.52 6.16
CA SER A 41 -6.87 -4.63 7.25
C SER A 41 -5.97 -4.77 8.49
N SER A 42 -5.51 -5.99 8.76
CA SER A 42 -4.62 -6.31 9.88
C SER A 42 -3.35 -7.02 9.43
N GLU A 43 -2.37 -7.09 10.34
CA GLU A 43 -1.09 -7.76 10.10
C GLU A 43 -1.27 -9.28 10.01
N GLU A 44 -2.13 -9.84 10.87
CA GLU A 44 -2.44 -11.26 10.89
C GLU A 44 -3.10 -11.71 9.57
N GLU A 45 -4.01 -10.88 9.03
CA GLU A 45 -4.60 -11.10 7.72
C GLU A 45 -3.54 -11.07 6.62
N ALA A 46 -2.62 -10.10 6.68
CA ALA A 46 -1.52 -10.00 5.71
C ALA A 46 -0.59 -11.22 5.76
N GLN A 47 -0.22 -11.68 6.96
CA GLN A 47 0.59 -12.89 7.14
C GLN A 47 -0.14 -14.14 6.63
N TYR A 48 -1.45 -14.26 6.90
CA TYR A 48 -2.27 -15.36 6.39
C TYR A 48 -2.31 -15.38 4.85
N VAL A 49 -2.54 -14.22 4.22
CA VAL A 49 -2.56 -14.08 2.76
C VAL A 49 -1.18 -14.38 2.18
N LEU A 50 -0.10 -13.91 2.79
CA LEU A 50 1.27 -14.24 2.38
C LEU A 50 1.49 -15.76 2.42
N GLY A 51 1.09 -16.42 3.51
CA GLY A 51 1.17 -17.88 3.67
C GLY A 51 0.37 -18.64 2.61
N MET A 52 -0.83 -18.16 2.25
CA MET A 52 -1.61 -18.74 1.14
C MET A 52 -0.88 -18.61 -0.20
N LEU A 53 -0.26 -17.45 -0.48
CA LEU A 53 0.47 -17.23 -1.73
C LEU A 53 1.69 -18.16 -1.86
N MET A 54 2.34 -18.53 -0.75
CA MET A 54 3.43 -19.53 -0.76
C MET A 54 2.97 -20.90 -1.29
N THR A 55 1.67 -21.21 -1.22
CA THR A 55 1.10 -22.47 -1.71
C THR A 55 0.65 -22.42 -3.17
N ASP A 56 0.57 -21.24 -3.78
CA ASP A 56 0.19 -21.06 -5.19
C ASP A 56 1.42 -21.03 -6.07
N GLY A 57 1.68 -22.13 -6.80
CA GLY A 57 2.86 -22.25 -7.68
C GLY A 57 2.91 -21.26 -8.86
N ASN A 58 1.84 -20.49 -9.12
CA ASN A 58 1.83 -19.46 -10.18
C ASN A 58 2.22 -18.07 -9.67
N ARG A 59 2.31 -17.88 -8.35
CA ARG A 59 2.57 -16.59 -7.72
C ARG A 59 3.88 -16.68 -6.96
N VAL A 60 4.66 -15.61 -7.04
CA VAL A 60 5.88 -15.49 -6.24
C VAL A 60 5.63 -14.43 -5.18
N PRO A 61 5.42 -14.82 -3.91
CA PRO A 61 5.28 -13.87 -2.81
C PRO A 61 6.58 -13.07 -2.62
N VAL A 62 6.44 -11.79 -2.29
CA VAL A 62 7.58 -10.86 -2.09
C VAL A 62 7.67 -10.43 -0.63
N GLY A 63 6.53 -10.04 -0.04
CA GLY A 63 6.50 -9.54 1.33
C GLY A 63 5.27 -8.71 1.66
N ILE A 64 5.32 -8.02 2.80
CA ILE A 64 4.23 -7.23 3.35
C ILE A 64 4.69 -5.77 3.47
N TYR A 65 3.91 -4.87 2.90
CA TYR A 65 4.08 -3.43 3.05
C TYR A 65 3.11 -2.90 4.12
N ASP A 66 3.61 -2.13 5.08
CA ASP A 66 2.81 -1.37 6.04
C ASP A 66 2.75 0.10 5.61
N SER A 67 1.57 0.58 5.23
CA SER A 67 1.37 1.96 4.80
C SER A 67 1.45 3.00 5.92
N ASN A 68 1.34 2.58 7.18
CA ASN A 68 1.38 3.50 8.32
C ASN A 68 2.82 3.90 8.65
N THR A 69 3.73 2.93 8.65
CA THR A 69 5.16 3.11 8.93
C THR A 69 6.00 3.25 7.67
N ASP A 70 5.40 3.03 6.50
CA ASP A 70 6.07 3.03 5.20
C ASP A 70 7.26 2.06 5.15
N SER A 71 7.08 0.91 5.81
CA SER A 71 8.08 -0.15 5.94
C SER A 71 7.69 -1.37 5.13
N PHE A 72 8.70 -2.17 4.76
CA PHE A 72 8.52 -3.42 4.04
C PHE A 72 9.15 -4.58 4.80
N GLU A 73 8.36 -5.63 5.01
CA GLU A 73 8.80 -6.91 5.56
C GLU A 73 8.93 -7.91 4.42
N TRP A 74 10.13 -8.43 4.21
CA TRP A 74 10.39 -9.42 3.17
C TRP A 74 9.86 -10.79 3.58
N GLU A 75 9.39 -11.57 2.61
CA GLU A 75 9.17 -13.00 2.80
C GLU A 75 10.50 -13.68 3.20
N ILE A 76 10.45 -14.71 4.06
CA ILE A 76 11.62 -15.30 4.73
C ILE A 76 12.66 -15.83 3.73
N ILE A 77 12.24 -16.53 2.68
CA ILE A 77 13.14 -17.04 1.64
C ILE A 77 13.74 -15.87 0.86
N GLY A 78 12.92 -14.88 0.49
CA GLY A 78 13.38 -13.63 -0.13
C GLY A 78 14.43 -12.92 0.73
N GLN A 79 14.18 -12.77 2.04
CA GLN A 79 15.09 -12.15 3.00
C GLN A 79 16.44 -12.87 3.05
N TYR A 80 16.44 -14.20 3.04
CA TYR A 80 17.67 -14.99 3.02
C TYR A 80 18.51 -14.70 1.79
N PHE A 81 17.91 -14.69 0.60
CA PHE A 81 18.64 -14.35 -0.63
C PHE A 81 19.15 -12.90 -0.62
N HIS A 82 18.32 -11.97 -0.17
CA HIS A 82 18.68 -10.55 -0.13
C HIS A 82 19.77 -10.23 0.88
N SER A 83 19.90 -11.02 1.96
CA SER A 83 20.98 -10.83 2.95
C SER A 83 22.39 -11.01 2.36
N GLN A 84 22.51 -11.65 1.19
CA GLN A 84 23.78 -11.89 0.50
C GLN A 84 24.15 -10.77 -0.49
N ASP A 85 23.20 -9.90 -0.82
CA ASP A 85 23.40 -8.76 -1.71
C ASP A 85 24.24 -7.67 -1.01
N SER A 86 24.86 -6.78 -1.79
CA SER A 86 25.54 -5.62 -1.22
C SER A 86 24.55 -4.67 -0.56
N ILE A 87 25.00 -3.87 0.41
CA ILE A 87 24.14 -2.87 1.08
C ILE A 87 23.49 -1.92 0.06
N SER A 88 24.22 -1.56 -1.02
CA SER A 88 23.69 -0.69 -2.07
C SER A 88 22.52 -1.35 -2.80
N ASP A 89 22.67 -2.62 -3.19
CA ASP A 89 21.64 -3.35 -3.93
C ASP A 89 20.40 -3.61 -3.06
N GLN A 90 20.61 -3.90 -1.77
CA GLN A 90 19.52 -4.03 -0.79
C GLN A 90 18.72 -2.73 -0.68
N GLN A 91 19.41 -1.58 -0.62
CA GLN A 91 18.78 -0.27 -0.50
C GLN A 91 18.02 0.12 -1.77
N GLU A 92 18.60 -0.13 -2.95
CA GLU A 92 17.97 0.13 -4.25
C GLU A 92 16.69 -0.70 -4.40
N ARG A 93 16.75 -2.00 -4.10
CA ARG A 93 15.60 -2.90 -4.19
C ARG A 93 14.51 -2.54 -3.17
N LEU A 94 14.88 -2.17 -1.94
CA LEU A 94 13.92 -1.69 -0.95
C LEU A 94 13.20 -0.44 -1.47
N HIS A 95 13.93 0.51 -2.05
CA HIS A 95 13.35 1.72 -2.62
C HIS A 95 12.40 1.42 -3.79
N GLU A 96 12.78 0.48 -4.66
CA GLU A 96 11.93 -0.01 -5.76
C GLU A 96 10.62 -0.59 -5.23
N VAL A 97 10.69 -1.53 -4.28
CA VAL A 97 9.52 -2.21 -3.74
C VAL A 97 8.59 -1.27 -2.98
N LEU A 98 9.13 -0.31 -2.23
CA LEU A 98 8.33 0.74 -1.60
C LEU A 98 7.60 1.60 -2.65
N THR A 99 8.30 1.96 -3.73
CA THR A 99 7.71 2.74 -4.83
C THR A 99 6.57 1.98 -5.51
N ILE A 100 6.78 0.70 -5.80
CA ILE A 100 5.76 -0.19 -6.38
C ILE A 100 4.56 -0.31 -5.45
N SER A 101 4.79 -0.57 -4.16
CA SER A 101 3.72 -0.75 -3.16
C SER A 101 2.85 0.50 -3.04
N ARG A 102 3.47 1.68 -2.96
CA ARG A 102 2.75 2.96 -2.94
C ARG A 102 1.95 3.19 -4.23
N THR A 103 2.53 2.86 -5.38
CA THR A 103 1.88 3.03 -6.69
C THR A 103 0.65 2.13 -6.84
N LEU A 104 0.79 0.86 -6.47
CA LEU A 104 -0.32 -0.11 -6.49
C LEU A 104 -1.45 0.31 -5.56
N ARG A 105 -1.12 0.77 -4.34
CA ARG A 105 -2.13 1.29 -3.40
C ARG A 105 -2.85 2.53 -3.91
N ARG A 106 -2.14 3.47 -4.54
CA ARG A 106 -2.77 4.66 -5.15
C ARG A 106 -3.73 4.26 -6.26
N ARG A 107 -3.36 3.29 -7.09
CA ARG A 107 -4.22 2.74 -8.14
C ARG A 107 -5.50 2.14 -7.56
N ASP A 108 -5.38 1.35 -6.49
CA ASP A 108 -6.55 0.73 -5.86
C ASP A 108 -7.41 1.73 -5.09
N ALA A 109 -6.81 2.74 -4.45
CA ALA A 109 -7.56 3.83 -3.81
C ALA A 109 -8.30 4.72 -4.83
N SER A 110 -7.75 4.87 -6.03
CA SER A 110 -8.42 5.55 -7.13
C SER A 110 -9.55 4.72 -7.76
N TRP A 111 -9.62 3.43 -7.46
CA TRP A 111 -10.66 2.55 -7.98
C TRP A 111 -11.98 2.79 -7.23
N GLN A 112 -12.89 3.53 -7.87
CA GLN A 112 -14.25 3.70 -7.39
C GLN A 112 -15.19 2.74 -8.14
N PRO A 113 -15.72 1.67 -7.48
CA PRO A 113 -16.66 0.78 -8.13
C PRO A 113 -17.93 1.56 -8.53
N GLY A 114 -18.23 1.56 -9.83
CA GLY A 114 -19.38 2.28 -10.41
C GLY A 114 -19.03 3.53 -11.22
N TYR A 115 -17.80 4.03 -11.14
CA TYR A 115 -17.31 5.11 -11.99
C TYR A 115 -16.15 4.60 -12.83
N LEU A 116 -16.37 4.41 -14.14
CA LEU A 116 -15.29 4.25 -15.11
C LEU A 116 -14.49 5.56 -15.16
N GLN A 117 -13.50 5.72 -14.28
CA GLN A 117 -12.50 6.76 -14.46
C GLN A 117 -11.76 6.46 -15.76
N LYS A 118 -11.99 7.30 -16.76
CA LYS A 118 -11.25 7.25 -18.02
C LYS A 118 -9.77 7.46 -17.70
N PRO A 119 -8.86 6.61 -18.20
CA PRO A 119 -7.44 6.84 -18.03
C PRO A 119 -7.08 8.20 -18.64
N SER A 120 -6.62 9.14 -17.82
CA SER A 120 -6.08 10.40 -18.30
C SER A 120 -4.61 10.18 -18.69
N PHE A 121 -4.29 10.33 -19.98
CA PHE A 121 -2.93 10.14 -20.51
C PHE A 121 -1.96 11.29 -20.18
N PHE A 122 -2.28 12.15 -19.21
CA PHE A 122 -1.48 13.32 -18.85
C PHE A 122 -1.56 13.56 -17.34
N ALA A 123 -0.67 12.93 -16.58
CA ALA A 123 -0.35 13.27 -15.19
C ALA A 123 1.15 13.03 -14.95
#